data_AF-A0A0F9BM36-F1
#
_entry.id   AF-A0A0F9BM36-F1
#
_cell.length_a   1.000
_cell.length_b   1.000
_cell.length_c   1.000
_cell.angle_alpha   90.00
_cell.angle_beta   90.00
_cell.angle_gamma   90.00
#
_symmetry.space_group_name_H-M   'P 1'
#
loop_
_entity.id
_entity.type
_entity.pdbx_description
1 polymer ?
#
loop_
_entity_poly.entity_id
_entity_poly.type
_entity_poly.pdbx_seq_one_letter_code
_entity_poly.pdbx_strand_id
1 'polypeptide(L)'
;LQDVVITEMRLKTGNASPTTVYTNNTTATTMHMASRWTKEFWIGGAPSGITIDHNMTYLMSTEIIPNFDPAKSISEATTATDYTGWTASAKNLYDLAGWNADMAQAGGQWYVSPMNGSVVKYLYTFDNRYRENLLGHADLFASYPFHFREGTTGKKFDRAALVDAMGKIFSVNARPSEFFSYANGSLTIPTVGTTSDGGWLVDGAHQPDAHFVPYLLTGDFWYLEEMQYFASWGAGNTAAAIRGPNGYNGHIAGQIRAQAWMFRNRMNAAFLSPDGTDEKTYFELLVDECIAAWEGRMALTGSSFEGNTMWGWADTAAAPSLTINGLRTPPLRHWTTGETGFVQEPMDAAVVAEASSPWEENFLLWSLARGKEFGYATNTLVTWFAQHTINQVNQGGNWDPWFSGAYRIPVQQVSDGFYFTTWDALATGYQAGDYEASWNNDILESEGGFPFITLAAVGMVANEPGGTAAWNWVSARALNAAALLQNPKWALAPRSLEAGVDFALSPDAILAQTNLSGAVANI
;
A
#
# COMPACT_ATOMS: atom_id res chain seq x y z
N LEU A 1 -19.45 3.55 20.39
CA LEU A 1 -18.12 4.22 20.43
C LEU A 1 -18.12 5.30 21.49
N GLN A 2 -17.05 5.43 22.27
CA GLN A 2 -16.81 6.53 23.21
C GLN A 2 -15.31 6.67 23.46
N ASP A 3 -14.86 7.88 23.74
CA ASP A 3 -13.56 8.16 24.30
C ASP A 3 -13.52 7.70 25.76
N VAL A 4 -12.35 7.23 26.21
CA VAL A 4 -12.11 6.85 27.60
C VAL A 4 -10.92 7.65 28.14
N VAL A 5 -11.17 8.50 29.12
CA VAL A 5 -10.11 9.27 29.79
C VAL A 5 -9.58 8.48 30.98
N ILE A 6 -8.29 8.15 30.93
CA ILE A 6 -7.58 7.45 32.00
C ILE A 6 -6.68 8.47 32.69
N THR A 7 -6.98 8.81 33.93
CA THR A 7 -6.21 9.78 34.74
C THR A 7 -4.93 9.18 35.32
N GLU A 8 -4.86 7.86 35.42
CA GLU A 8 -3.68 7.14 35.88
C GLU A 8 -3.63 5.73 35.27
N MET A 9 -2.56 5.42 34.53
CA MET A 9 -2.34 4.08 33.97
C MET A 9 -1.05 3.50 34.53
N ARG A 10 -1.16 2.34 35.20
CA ARG A 10 -0.01 1.54 35.65
C ARG A 10 -0.21 0.09 35.24
N LEU A 11 0.73 -0.46 34.48
CA LEU A 11 0.76 -1.88 34.13
C LEU A 11 1.74 -2.61 35.03
N LYS A 12 1.35 -3.79 35.50
CA LYS A 12 2.15 -4.61 36.43
C LYS A 12 2.30 -6.04 35.93
N THR A 13 3.46 -6.64 36.14
CA THR A 13 3.72 -8.07 35.91
C THR A 13 3.72 -8.85 37.23
N GLY A 14 3.27 -10.11 37.18
CA GLY A 14 3.27 -11.05 38.30
C GLY A 14 2.03 -10.92 39.20
N ASN A 15 1.29 -12.03 39.38
CA ASN A 15 0.06 -12.04 40.20
C ASN A 15 0.37 -12.04 41.71
N ALA A 16 1.29 -12.90 42.16
CA ALA A 16 1.61 -13.04 43.59
C ALA A 16 2.55 -11.93 44.13
N SER A 17 3.29 -11.25 43.24
CA SER A 17 4.20 -10.16 43.60
C SER A 17 4.23 -9.11 42.49
N PRO A 18 3.17 -8.28 42.39
CA PRO A 18 3.02 -7.34 41.29
C PRO A 18 4.11 -6.28 41.26
N THR A 19 4.82 -6.20 40.15
CA THR A 19 5.86 -5.20 39.89
C THR A 19 5.41 -4.27 38.77
N THR A 20 5.43 -2.96 39.00
CA THR A 20 5.10 -1.97 37.95
C THR A 20 6.17 -2.00 36.86
N VAL A 21 5.73 -2.24 35.62
CA VAL A 21 6.58 -2.30 34.43
C VAL A 21 6.34 -1.12 33.49
N TYR A 22 5.20 -0.44 33.64
CA TYR A 22 4.89 0.77 32.91
C TYR A 22 4.00 1.68 33.75
N THR A 23 4.33 2.96 33.71
CA THR A 23 3.52 4.06 34.24
C THR A 23 3.39 5.06 33.11
N ASN A 24 2.16 5.42 32.78
CA ASN A 24 1.96 6.55 31.89
C ASN A 24 2.13 7.84 32.70
N ASN A 25 3.16 8.62 32.39
CA ASN A 25 3.56 9.80 33.17
C ASN A 25 2.75 11.07 32.82
N THR A 26 1.72 10.95 31.98
CA THR A 26 0.78 12.05 31.67
C THR A 26 -0.29 12.18 32.74
N THR A 27 -0.73 13.41 33.05
CA THR A 27 -1.80 13.71 34.01
C THR A 27 -3.14 13.06 33.64
N ALA A 28 -3.39 12.84 32.35
CA ALA A 28 -4.48 12.04 31.82
C ALA A 28 -4.14 11.61 30.38
N THR A 29 -4.66 10.46 29.95
CA THR A 29 -4.61 10.00 28.56
C THR A 29 -6.01 9.70 28.07
N THR A 30 -6.39 10.33 26.97
CA THR A 30 -7.64 10.02 26.26
C THR A 30 -7.37 8.87 25.31
N MET A 31 -7.99 7.72 25.56
CA MET A 31 -8.16 6.69 24.53
C MET A 31 -9.32 7.13 23.64
N HIS A 32 -8.99 7.77 22.52
CA HIS A 32 -9.99 8.30 21.59
C HIS A 32 -10.69 7.18 20.80
N MET A 33 -11.79 7.52 20.14
CA MET A 33 -12.61 6.53 19.46
C MET A 33 -11.79 5.74 18.43
N ALA A 34 -12.08 4.44 18.33
CA ALA A 34 -11.52 3.55 17.31
C ALA A 34 -9.99 3.54 17.22
N SER A 35 -9.27 3.95 18.27
CA SER A 35 -7.83 3.71 18.41
C SER A 35 -7.56 2.46 19.24
N ARG A 36 -6.35 1.93 19.10
CA ARG A 36 -5.84 0.77 19.84
C ARG A 36 -4.44 1.10 20.34
N TRP A 37 -3.96 0.34 21.33
CA TRP A 37 -2.57 0.39 21.77
C TRP A 37 -2.13 -0.95 22.35
N THR A 38 -0.83 -1.21 22.30
CA THR A 38 -0.21 -2.37 22.93
C THR A 38 1.05 -1.98 23.71
N LYS A 39 1.40 -2.82 24.69
CA LYS A 39 2.68 -2.80 25.41
C LYS A 39 3.05 -4.22 25.81
N GLU A 40 4.24 -4.67 25.46
CA GLU A 40 4.76 -6.00 25.80
C GLU A 40 5.72 -5.93 27.00
N PHE A 41 5.58 -6.89 27.94
CA PHE A 41 6.49 -7.04 29.07
C PHE A 41 6.69 -8.52 29.42
N TRP A 42 7.88 -8.81 29.95
CA TRP A 42 8.27 -10.17 30.35
C TRP A 42 8.12 -10.39 31.85
N ILE A 43 7.51 -11.50 32.25
CA ILE A 43 7.50 -11.96 33.64
C ILE A 43 8.86 -12.61 33.94
N GLY A 44 9.58 -12.10 34.93
CA GLY A 44 10.89 -12.62 35.31
C GLY A 44 12.08 -11.95 34.60
N GLY A 45 11.83 -10.91 33.80
CA GLY A 45 12.84 -10.19 33.04
C GLY A 45 12.83 -10.54 31.56
N ALA A 46 13.24 -9.59 30.71
CA ALA A 46 13.28 -9.80 29.26
C ALA A 46 14.34 -10.86 28.89
N PRO A 47 14.07 -11.71 27.88
CA PRO A 47 15.08 -12.61 27.34
C PRO A 47 16.23 -11.80 26.72
N SER A 48 17.38 -12.46 26.55
CA SER A 48 18.48 -11.87 25.79
C SER A 48 18.02 -11.55 24.36
N GLY A 49 18.44 -10.40 23.83
CA GLY A 49 18.17 -10.04 22.44
C GLY A 49 18.69 -11.11 21.48
N ILE A 50 17.81 -11.56 20.59
CA ILE A 50 18.17 -12.47 19.49
C ILE A 50 18.02 -11.71 18.18
N THR A 51 18.99 -11.87 17.30
CA THR A 51 18.90 -11.41 15.91
C THR A 51 18.43 -12.58 15.06
N ILE A 52 17.31 -12.42 14.37
CA ILE A 52 16.79 -13.43 13.43
C ILE A 52 16.93 -12.88 12.02
N ASP A 53 17.77 -13.54 11.22
CA ASP A 53 17.86 -13.32 9.78
C ASP A 53 16.90 -14.30 9.09
N HIS A 54 15.81 -13.77 8.53
CA HIS A 54 14.81 -14.56 7.82
C HIS A 54 15.17 -14.83 6.34
N ASN A 55 16.38 -14.44 5.93
CA ASN A 55 16.91 -14.53 4.58
C ASN A 55 16.04 -13.75 3.57
N MET A 56 16.37 -12.47 3.37
CA MET A 56 15.63 -11.60 2.45
C MET A 56 15.53 -12.18 1.03
N THR A 57 16.60 -12.80 0.52
CA THR A 57 16.59 -13.45 -0.80
C THR A 57 15.59 -14.59 -0.88
N TYR A 58 15.45 -15.38 0.19
CA TYR A 58 14.42 -16.41 0.29
C TYR A 58 13.01 -15.78 0.32
N LEU A 59 12.79 -14.74 1.12
CA LEU A 59 11.51 -14.04 1.14
C LEU A 59 11.15 -13.49 -0.26
N MET A 60 12.11 -12.91 -0.98
CA MET A 60 11.91 -12.46 -2.35
C MET A 60 11.55 -13.61 -3.29
N SER A 61 12.22 -14.78 -3.20
CA SER A 61 11.97 -15.90 -4.10
C SER A 61 10.60 -16.57 -3.90
N THR A 62 10.01 -16.45 -2.70
CA THR A 62 8.62 -16.89 -2.44
C THR A 62 7.56 -15.92 -2.96
N GLU A 63 7.98 -14.77 -3.48
CA GLU A 63 7.11 -13.65 -3.86
C GLU A 63 6.30 -13.09 -2.69
N ILE A 64 6.65 -13.36 -1.42
CA ILE A 64 5.94 -12.79 -0.26
C ILE A 64 6.31 -11.33 0.01
N ILE A 65 7.48 -10.91 -0.46
CA ILE A 65 7.89 -9.50 -0.55
C ILE A 65 8.27 -9.16 -2.01
N PRO A 66 8.25 -7.86 -2.38
CA PRO A 66 8.77 -7.39 -3.67
C PRO A 66 10.22 -7.80 -3.91
N ASN A 67 10.58 -7.95 -5.17
CA ASN A 67 11.94 -8.31 -5.59
C ASN A 67 12.86 -7.08 -5.55
N PHE A 68 13.36 -6.74 -4.37
CA PHE A 68 14.32 -5.64 -4.21
C PHE A 68 15.69 -6.01 -4.82
N ASP A 69 16.44 -5.00 -5.27
CA ASP A 69 17.79 -5.16 -5.81
C ASP A 69 18.78 -5.64 -4.73
N PRO A 70 19.24 -6.91 -4.77
CA PRO A 70 20.12 -7.46 -3.73
C PRO A 70 21.52 -6.84 -3.73
N ALA A 71 21.88 -6.03 -4.74
CA ALA A 71 23.14 -5.29 -4.75
C ALA A 71 23.11 -4.04 -3.85
N LYS A 72 21.95 -3.64 -3.33
CA LYS A 72 21.84 -2.57 -2.33
C LYS A 72 22.27 -3.07 -0.95
N SER A 73 22.78 -2.15 -0.14
CA SER A 73 23.14 -2.40 1.24
C SER A 73 22.90 -1.17 2.09
N ILE A 74 22.57 -1.35 3.35
CA ILE A 74 22.42 -0.25 4.32
C ILE A 74 23.72 -0.14 5.11
N SER A 75 24.32 1.05 5.13
CA SER A 75 25.56 1.27 5.86
C SER A 75 25.31 1.34 7.38
N GLU A 76 26.30 0.94 8.18
CA GLU A 76 26.26 1.11 9.64
C GLU A 76 26.05 2.58 10.04
N ALA A 77 26.61 3.53 9.29
CA ALA A 77 26.41 4.96 9.55
C ALA A 77 24.93 5.38 9.38
N THR A 78 24.26 4.85 8.37
CA THR A 78 22.81 5.03 8.17
C THR A 78 22.03 4.41 9.32
N THR A 79 22.33 3.15 9.68
CA THR A 79 21.66 2.46 10.80
C THR A 79 21.82 3.20 12.12
N ALA A 80 23.03 3.67 12.44
CA ALA A 80 23.29 4.44 13.66
C ALA A 80 22.54 5.78 13.68
N THR A 81 22.45 6.46 12.53
CA THR A 81 21.72 7.73 12.40
C THR A 81 20.23 7.53 12.62
N ASP A 82 19.63 6.55 11.93
CA ASP A 82 18.21 6.22 12.07
C ASP A 82 17.86 5.83 13.51
N TYR A 83 18.69 4.99 14.14
CA TYR A 83 18.46 4.57 15.52
C TYR A 83 18.62 5.72 16.53
N THR A 84 19.52 6.68 16.28
CA THR A 84 19.61 7.90 17.08
C THR A 84 18.32 8.72 16.98
N GLY A 85 17.75 8.85 15.78
CA GLY A 85 16.45 9.51 15.58
C GLY A 85 15.30 8.78 16.30
N TRP A 86 15.25 7.46 16.19
CA TRP A 86 14.26 6.63 16.88
C TRP A 86 14.34 6.75 18.40
N THR A 87 15.54 6.63 18.97
CA THR A 87 15.74 6.70 20.42
C THR A 87 15.43 8.07 21.00
N ALA A 88 15.70 9.15 20.25
CA ALA A 88 15.36 10.52 20.64
C ALA A 88 13.87 10.87 20.52
N SER A 89 13.10 10.11 19.71
CA SER A 89 11.68 10.39 19.47
C SER A 89 10.79 10.09 20.69
N ALA A 90 9.78 10.92 20.92
CA ALA A 90 8.68 10.62 21.84
C ALA A 90 7.86 9.44 21.27
N LYS A 91 7.60 8.43 22.12
CA LYS A 91 7.05 7.11 21.74
C LYS A 91 6.21 6.49 22.86
N ASN A 92 5.59 7.33 23.68
CA ASN A 92 4.55 6.92 24.61
C ASN A 92 3.23 6.64 23.86
N LEU A 93 2.19 6.22 24.57
CA LEU A 93 0.87 6.00 23.97
C LEU A 93 0.40 7.26 23.23
N TYR A 94 0.02 7.09 21.96
CA TYR A 94 -0.45 8.14 21.05
C TYR A 94 0.58 9.23 20.71
N ASP A 95 1.87 9.03 21.02
CA ASP A 95 2.92 9.87 20.45
C ASP A 95 3.13 9.54 18.96
N LEU A 96 3.55 10.54 18.19
CA LEU A 96 3.75 10.42 16.75
C LEU A 96 4.86 9.45 16.36
N ALA A 97 5.98 9.47 17.09
CA ALA A 97 7.19 8.71 16.77
C ALA A 97 7.56 8.69 15.27
N GLY A 98 7.45 9.83 14.58
CA GLY A 98 7.78 9.95 13.15
C GLY A 98 6.61 9.74 12.18
N TRP A 99 5.43 9.32 12.65
CA TRP A 99 4.18 9.41 11.91
C TRP A 99 3.68 10.86 11.82
N ASN A 100 2.84 11.17 10.84
CA ASN A 100 2.05 12.39 10.84
C ASN A 100 0.70 12.11 11.51
N ALA A 101 0.12 13.06 12.22
CA ALA A 101 -1.24 12.87 12.77
C ALA A 101 -2.28 12.94 11.65
N ASP A 102 -2.04 13.83 10.69
CA ASP A 102 -2.79 13.91 9.44
C ASP A 102 -2.15 12.99 8.40
N MET A 103 -2.76 11.82 8.17
CA MET A 103 -2.29 10.89 7.16
C MET A 103 -2.33 11.52 5.77
N ALA A 104 -3.24 12.46 5.51
CA ALA A 104 -3.41 13.11 4.19
C ALA A 104 -2.32 14.13 3.86
N GLN A 105 -1.31 14.31 4.73
CA GLN A 105 -0.24 15.27 4.52
C GLN A 105 0.53 14.98 3.23
N ALA A 106 0.58 15.98 2.35
CA ALA A 106 1.28 15.88 1.07
C ALA A 106 2.81 15.77 1.23
N GLY A 107 3.47 15.27 0.19
CA GLY A 107 4.93 15.14 0.09
C GLY A 107 5.42 13.69 0.20
N GLY A 108 6.70 13.48 -0.14
CA GLY A 108 7.37 12.20 0.06
C GLY A 108 7.46 11.88 1.55
N GLN A 109 6.94 10.73 1.95
CA GLN A 109 6.95 10.27 3.35
C GLN A 109 7.70 8.94 3.45
N TRP A 110 8.42 8.74 4.55
CA TRP A 110 9.25 7.55 4.74
C TRP A 110 8.46 6.23 4.75
N TYR A 111 7.17 6.31 5.07
CA TYR A 111 6.27 5.18 5.16
C TYR A 111 5.33 4.99 3.96
N VAL A 112 5.28 5.93 3.02
CA VAL A 112 4.43 5.82 1.80
C VAL A 112 5.28 5.30 0.64
N SER A 113 5.16 4.00 0.36
CA SER A 113 5.90 3.28 -0.68
C SER A 113 5.36 1.85 -0.80
N PRO A 114 5.79 1.06 -1.81
CA PRO A 114 5.57 -0.39 -1.90
C PRO A 114 5.60 -1.11 -0.55
N MET A 115 6.65 -0.85 0.23
CA MET A 115 6.79 -1.26 1.62
C MET A 115 7.46 -0.14 2.38
N ASN A 116 7.02 0.10 3.62
CA ASN A 116 7.55 1.14 4.49
C ASN A 116 9.10 1.13 4.57
N GLY A 117 9.75 2.30 4.54
CA GLY A 117 11.21 2.41 4.60
C GLY A 117 11.87 1.70 5.80
N SER A 118 11.25 1.71 6.98
CA SER A 118 11.75 0.96 8.15
C SER A 118 11.68 -0.55 7.94
N VAL A 119 10.63 -1.04 7.26
CA VAL A 119 10.50 -2.45 6.87
C VAL A 119 11.63 -2.82 5.92
N VAL A 120 11.84 -2.01 4.87
CA VAL A 120 12.88 -2.28 3.86
C VAL A 120 14.26 -2.30 4.51
N LYS A 121 14.61 -1.30 5.32
CA LYS A 121 15.91 -1.24 6.02
C LYS A 121 16.10 -2.42 6.99
N TYR A 122 15.05 -2.87 7.66
CA TYR A 122 15.10 -4.09 8.46
C TYR A 122 15.36 -5.32 7.59
N LEU A 123 14.67 -5.49 6.46
CA LEU A 123 14.88 -6.66 5.58
C LEU A 123 16.30 -6.74 5.01
N TYR A 124 16.95 -5.60 4.71
CA TYR A 124 18.33 -5.58 4.21
C TYR A 124 19.40 -5.87 5.26
N THR A 125 19.08 -5.74 6.55
CA THR A 125 20.10 -5.79 7.63
C THR A 125 19.82 -6.85 8.68
N PHE A 126 18.54 -7.18 8.88
CA PHE A 126 18.00 -7.87 10.04
C PHE A 126 18.51 -7.31 11.39
N ASP A 127 18.93 -6.04 11.45
CA ASP A 127 19.50 -5.42 12.64
C ASP A 127 18.42 -5.20 13.72
N ASN A 128 18.75 -5.52 14.99
CA ASN A 128 17.81 -5.38 16.10
C ASN A 128 17.35 -3.93 16.35
N ARG A 129 18.15 -2.93 15.97
CA ARG A 129 17.77 -1.51 16.04
C ARG A 129 16.63 -1.21 15.08
N TYR A 130 16.69 -1.75 13.86
CA TYR A 130 15.59 -1.64 12.91
C TYR A 130 14.41 -2.52 13.28
N ARG A 131 14.63 -3.69 13.93
CA ARG A 131 13.53 -4.49 14.50
C ARG A 131 12.75 -3.70 15.55
N GLU A 132 13.44 -3.06 16.49
CA GLU A 132 12.81 -2.22 17.50
C GLU A 132 12.05 -1.06 16.87
N ASN A 133 12.68 -0.37 15.91
CA ASN A 133 12.05 0.72 15.18
C ASN A 133 10.79 0.27 14.41
N LEU A 134 10.86 -0.84 13.69
CA LEU A 134 9.76 -1.41 12.91
C LEU A 134 8.56 -1.74 13.82
N LEU A 135 8.77 -2.53 14.88
CA LEU A 135 7.69 -2.97 15.76
C LEU A 135 7.14 -1.80 16.58
N GLY A 136 8.00 -0.89 17.04
CA GLY A 136 7.56 0.30 17.75
C GLY A 136 6.71 1.24 16.89
N HIS A 137 7.08 1.45 15.62
CA HIS A 137 6.24 2.19 14.68
C HIS A 137 4.90 1.48 14.43
N ALA A 138 4.91 0.16 14.26
CA ALA A 138 3.70 -0.64 14.05
C ALA A 138 2.72 -0.55 15.25
N ASP A 139 3.25 -0.60 16.47
CA ASP A 139 2.47 -0.45 17.71
C ASP A 139 1.84 0.94 17.83
N LEU A 140 2.58 1.99 17.44
CA LEU A 140 2.11 3.38 17.53
C LEU A 140 1.17 3.76 16.38
N PHE A 141 1.23 3.07 15.25
CA PHE A 141 0.30 3.27 14.13
C PHE A 141 -1.16 2.96 14.52
N ALA A 142 -1.37 2.13 15.56
CA ALA A 142 -2.68 1.86 16.16
C ALA A 142 -3.38 3.11 16.76
N SER A 143 -2.67 4.23 16.85
CA SER A 143 -3.23 5.53 17.26
C SER A 143 -4.26 6.06 16.27
N TYR A 144 -4.17 5.70 15.00
CA TYR A 144 -5.12 6.13 13.98
C TYR A 144 -6.52 5.50 14.19
N PRO A 145 -7.61 6.26 14.05
CA PRO A 145 -8.95 5.80 14.41
C PRO A 145 -9.63 4.95 13.32
N PHE A 146 -9.10 3.75 13.05
CA PHE A 146 -9.65 2.79 12.06
C PHE A 146 -10.14 1.45 12.67
N HIS A 147 -10.11 1.30 14.00
CA HIS A 147 -10.38 0.01 14.67
C HIS A 147 -11.85 -0.15 15.03
N PHE A 148 -12.63 -0.76 14.13
CA PHE A 148 -14.05 -1.01 14.32
C PHE A 148 -14.37 -2.51 14.39
N ARG A 149 -15.13 -2.91 15.41
CA ARG A 149 -15.76 -4.24 15.51
C ARG A 149 -17.27 -4.12 15.46
N GLU A 150 -17.94 -5.14 14.94
CA GLU A 150 -19.39 -5.22 15.02
C GLU A 150 -19.84 -5.58 16.45
N GLY A 151 -20.73 -4.77 17.00
CA GLY A 151 -21.26 -4.92 18.36
C GLY A 151 -22.77 -5.21 18.42
N THR A 152 -23.42 -5.38 17.28
CA THR A 152 -24.87 -5.64 17.16
C THR A 152 -25.11 -7.10 16.79
N THR A 153 -25.95 -7.77 17.59
CA THR A 153 -26.34 -9.17 17.35
C THR A 153 -27.15 -9.32 16.06
N GLY A 154 -27.05 -10.49 15.42
CA GLY A 154 -27.85 -10.85 14.24
C GLY A 154 -27.33 -10.26 12.92
N LYS A 155 -26.28 -9.43 12.96
CA LYS A 155 -25.53 -9.02 11.77
C LYS A 155 -24.70 -10.18 11.24
N LYS A 156 -24.47 -10.18 9.92
CA LYS A 156 -23.78 -11.29 9.24
C LYS A 156 -22.51 -10.80 8.57
N PHE A 157 -21.43 -11.54 8.78
CA PHE A 157 -20.10 -11.18 8.29
C PHE A 157 -19.93 -11.57 6.83
N ASP A 158 -20.50 -12.70 6.45
CA ASP A 158 -20.52 -13.26 5.12
C ASP A 158 -21.85 -13.00 4.41
N ARG A 159 -21.85 -13.15 3.08
CA ARG A 159 -23.05 -12.94 2.26
C ARG A 159 -24.01 -14.12 2.25
N ALA A 160 -23.53 -15.32 2.59
CA ALA A 160 -24.39 -16.49 2.74
C ALA A 160 -25.16 -16.48 4.08
N ALA A 161 -24.92 -15.47 4.93
CA ALA A 161 -25.55 -15.27 6.23
C ALA A 161 -25.29 -16.41 7.24
N LEU A 162 -24.17 -17.12 7.09
CA LEU A 162 -23.78 -18.25 7.91
C LEU A 162 -22.96 -17.84 9.14
N VAL A 163 -22.23 -16.73 9.05
CA VAL A 163 -21.25 -16.28 10.04
C VAL A 163 -21.81 -15.06 10.79
N ASP A 164 -21.88 -15.13 12.11
CA ASP A 164 -22.23 -13.97 12.94
C ASP A 164 -21.11 -12.92 12.88
N ALA A 165 -21.48 -11.67 12.68
CA ALA A 165 -20.54 -10.57 12.65
C ALA A 165 -20.13 -10.10 14.05
N MET A 166 -20.90 -10.41 15.10
CA MET A 166 -20.61 -9.97 16.47
C MET A 166 -19.15 -10.27 16.87
N GLY A 167 -18.41 -9.23 17.26
CA GLY A 167 -17.01 -9.32 17.69
C GLY A 167 -15.98 -9.40 16.57
N LYS A 168 -16.40 -9.60 15.31
CA LYS A 168 -15.50 -9.53 14.15
C LYS A 168 -15.17 -8.09 13.79
N ILE A 169 -14.11 -7.93 12.99
CA ILE A 169 -13.78 -6.66 12.34
C ILE A 169 -14.99 -6.11 11.56
N PHE A 170 -15.00 -4.80 11.31
CA PHE A 170 -16.01 -4.20 10.46
C PHE A 170 -16.09 -4.92 9.10
N SER A 171 -17.31 -5.11 8.62
CA SER A 171 -17.57 -5.68 7.30
C SER A 171 -18.67 -4.90 6.61
N VAL A 172 -18.44 -4.56 5.35
CA VAL A 172 -19.47 -3.92 4.53
C VAL A 172 -20.66 -4.87 4.29
N ASN A 173 -20.50 -6.20 4.42
CA ASN A 173 -21.64 -7.13 4.37
C ASN A 173 -22.58 -6.91 5.57
N ALA A 174 -22.04 -6.71 6.77
CA ALA A 174 -22.82 -6.42 7.98
C ALA A 174 -23.42 -5.00 7.97
N ARG A 175 -22.70 -4.07 7.35
CA ARG A 175 -22.97 -2.62 7.34
C ARG A 175 -22.86 -2.02 5.92
N PRO A 176 -23.75 -2.42 4.97
CA PRO A 176 -23.63 -2.02 3.56
C PRO A 176 -23.76 -0.51 3.32
N SER A 177 -24.46 0.19 4.20
CA SER A 177 -24.64 1.65 4.09
C SER A 177 -23.49 2.46 4.70
N GLU A 178 -22.57 1.84 5.44
CA GLU A 178 -21.56 2.58 6.21
C GLU A 178 -20.51 3.20 5.31
N PHE A 179 -20.18 4.47 5.53
CA PHE A 179 -19.17 5.18 4.76
C PHE A 179 -18.23 5.95 5.67
N PHE A 180 -16.97 5.55 5.69
CA PHE A 180 -15.93 6.20 6.48
C PHE A 180 -15.39 7.42 5.74
N SER A 181 -15.99 8.60 6.00
CA SER A 181 -15.50 9.89 5.51
C SER A 181 -15.46 10.92 6.62
N TYR A 182 -14.27 11.42 6.92
CA TYR A 182 -14.03 12.44 7.95
C TYR A 182 -14.66 13.79 7.60
N ALA A 183 -14.87 14.08 6.31
CA ALA A 183 -15.45 15.34 5.86
C ALA A 183 -16.96 15.50 6.18
N ASN A 184 -17.67 14.40 6.44
CA ASN A 184 -19.15 14.42 6.45
C ASN A 184 -19.82 14.03 7.78
N GLY A 185 -19.07 13.71 8.84
CA GLY A 185 -19.68 13.30 10.13
C GLY A 185 -20.69 12.15 10.00
N SER A 186 -20.58 11.35 8.93
CA SER A 186 -21.63 10.46 8.42
C SER A 186 -21.55 9.05 9.00
N LEU A 187 -20.80 8.85 10.09
CA LEU A 187 -20.72 7.54 10.73
C LEU A 187 -22.09 7.14 11.26
N THR A 188 -22.62 6.00 10.79
CA THR A 188 -23.89 5.47 11.29
C THR A 188 -23.69 4.51 12.48
N ILE A 189 -22.43 4.36 12.90
CA ILE A 189 -22.04 3.55 14.06
C ILE A 189 -22.47 4.26 15.36
N PRO A 190 -23.26 3.61 16.23
CA PRO A 190 -23.73 4.22 17.47
C PRO A 190 -22.59 4.70 18.38
N THR A 191 -22.71 5.94 18.88
CA THR A 191 -21.89 6.47 19.96
C THR A 191 -22.63 6.31 21.29
N VAL A 192 -21.90 6.04 22.36
CA VAL A 192 -22.44 5.87 23.72
C VAL A 192 -21.89 6.91 24.71
N GLY A 193 -21.00 7.78 24.22
CA GLY A 193 -20.39 8.88 24.95
C GLY A 193 -19.72 9.85 23.97
N THR A 194 -18.95 10.81 24.50
CA THR A 194 -18.11 11.71 23.70
C THR A 194 -17.17 10.91 22.82
N THR A 195 -16.98 11.35 21.58
CA THR A 195 -16.03 10.74 20.65
C THR A 195 -15.16 11.83 20.04
N SER A 196 -13.86 11.55 19.94
CA SER A 196 -12.89 12.34 19.20
C SER A 196 -11.98 11.42 18.39
N ASP A 197 -11.24 11.98 17.44
CA ASP A 197 -10.21 11.29 16.68
C ASP A 197 -8.81 11.44 17.31
N GLY A 198 -8.71 12.09 18.48
CA GLY A 198 -7.45 12.35 19.16
C GLY A 198 -6.50 13.26 18.38
N GLY A 199 -6.97 13.97 17.35
CA GLY A 199 -6.14 14.73 16.41
C GLY A 199 -5.55 13.90 15.27
N TRP A 200 -5.94 12.62 15.14
CA TRP A 200 -5.46 11.71 14.10
C TRP A 200 -6.48 11.57 12.97
N LEU A 201 -6.03 11.76 11.72
CA LEU A 201 -6.88 11.65 10.54
C LEU A 201 -6.41 10.49 9.68
N VAL A 202 -7.30 9.51 9.46
CA VAL A 202 -7.03 8.40 8.53
C VAL A 202 -7.38 8.83 7.12
N ASP A 203 -6.58 8.39 6.15
CA ASP A 203 -6.77 8.72 4.75
C ASP A 203 -6.70 7.45 3.89
N GLY A 204 -7.33 7.50 2.71
CA GLY A 204 -7.23 6.43 1.71
C GLY A 204 -6.00 6.59 0.80
N ALA A 205 -5.62 7.83 0.50
CA ALA A 205 -4.61 8.19 -0.49
C ALA A 205 -3.15 8.13 0.00
N HIS A 206 -2.92 8.05 1.30
CA HIS A 206 -1.58 8.05 1.92
C HIS A 206 -1.37 6.89 2.90
N GLN A 207 -2.03 5.75 2.66
CA GLN A 207 -1.92 4.60 3.57
C GLN A 207 -0.53 3.96 3.53
N PRO A 208 0.17 3.82 4.66
CA PRO A 208 1.36 2.98 4.75
C PRO A 208 1.01 1.49 4.83
N ASP A 209 2.04 0.66 4.76
CA ASP A 209 2.01 -0.75 5.18
C ASP A 209 2.77 -0.88 6.50
N ALA A 210 2.04 -0.82 7.62
CA ALA A 210 2.62 -0.81 8.96
C ALA A 210 2.67 -2.21 9.61
N HIS A 211 1.93 -3.20 9.10
CA HIS A 211 1.64 -4.43 9.85
C HIS A 211 1.87 -5.72 9.08
N PHE A 212 1.96 -5.70 7.74
CA PHE A 212 2.17 -6.92 6.95
C PHE A 212 3.46 -7.65 7.33
N VAL A 213 4.61 -6.96 7.32
CA VAL A 213 5.89 -7.58 7.69
C VAL A 213 6.01 -7.88 9.18
N PRO A 214 5.59 -6.98 10.10
CA PRO A 214 5.50 -7.33 11.52
C PRO A 214 4.75 -8.63 11.77
N TYR A 215 3.57 -8.84 11.16
CA TYR A 215 2.85 -10.10 11.29
C TYR A 215 3.58 -11.27 10.64
N LEU A 216 4.05 -11.10 9.40
CA LEU A 216 4.77 -12.14 8.65
C LEU A 216 5.95 -12.73 9.44
N LEU A 217 6.72 -11.89 10.12
CA LEU A 217 7.97 -12.32 10.77
C LEU A 217 7.78 -12.76 12.23
N THR A 218 6.70 -12.34 12.88
CA THR A 218 6.46 -12.64 14.30
C THR A 218 5.34 -13.65 14.53
N GLY A 219 4.38 -13.75 13.61
CA GLY A 219 3.13 -14.47 13.80
C GLY A 219 2.22 -13.85 14.88
N ASP A 220 2.51 -12.63 15.36
CA ASP A 220 1.76 -12.02 16.45
C ASP A 220 0.36 -11.62 16.00
N PHE A 221 -0.65 -12.14 16.71
CA PHE A 221 -2.05 -11.88 16.45
C PHE A 221 -2.40 -10.38 16.51
N TRP A 222 -1.69 -9.58 17.31
CA TRP A 222 -1.84 -8.13 17.32
C TRP A 222 -1.65 -7.54 15.92
N TYR A 223 -0.53 -7.84 15.25
CA TYR A 223 -0.25 -7.31 13.92
C TYR A 223 -1.18 -7.85 12.84
N LEU A 224 -1.67 -9.10 12.99
CA LEU A 224 -2.73 -9.63 12.13
C LEU A 224 -3.99 -8.77 12.24
N GLU A 225 -4.47 -8.53 13.45
CA GLU A 225 -5.70 -7.77 13.66
C GLU A 225 -5.57 -6.34 13.12
N GLU A 226 -4.46 -5.66 13.40
CA GLU A 226 -4.22 -4.29 12.94
C GLU A 226 -4.25 -4.19 11.41
N MET A 227 -3.58 -5.13 10.71
CA MET A 227 -3.64 -5.24 9.25
C MET A 227 -5.08 -5.44 8.75
N GLN A 228 -5.84 -6.34 9.40
CA GLN A 228 -7.23 -6.62 9.04
C GLN A 228 -8.14 -5.41 9.28
N TYR A 229 -7.99 -4.69 10.40
CA TYR A 229 -8.76 -3.49 10.67
C TYR A 229 -8.55 -2.42 9.62
N PHE A 230 -7.29 -2.18 9.23
CA PHE A 230 -6.99 -1.12 8.28
C PHE A 230 -7.57 -1.43 6.89
N ALA A 231 -7.46 -2.69 6.43
CA ALA A 231 -8.09 -3.16 5.21
C ALA A 231 -9.63 -3.10 5.26
N SER A 232 -10.22 -3.46 6.41
CA SER A 232 -11.66 -3.38 6.66
C SER A 232 -12.17 -1.93 6.62
N TRP A 233 -11.43 -0.99 7.23
CA TRP A 233 -11.71 0.44 7.12
C TRP A 233 -11.64 0.91 5.66
N GLY A 234 -10.62 0.47 4.90
CA GLY A 234 -10.51 0.75 3.47
C GLY A 234 -11.72 0.26 2.66
N ALA A 235 -12.33 -0.88 3.02
CA ALA A 235 -13.57 -1.35 2.39
C ALA A 235 -14.76 -0.38 2.64
N GLY A 236 -14.81 0.25 3.81
CA GLY A 236 -15.81 1.26 4.14
C GLY A 236 -15.51 2.67 3.63
N ASN A 237 -14.28 2.95 3.19
CA ASN A 237 -13.84 4.29 2.73
C ASN A 237 -14.26 4.64 1.29
N THR A 238 -14.74 3.68 0.49
CA THR A 238 -15.42 3.98 -0.78
C THR A 238 -16.93 4.01 -0.54
N ALA A 239 -17.66 5.05 -0.93
CA ALA A 239 -19.08 5.19 -0.59
C ALA A 239 -19.96 4.03 -1.09
N ALA A 240 -21.04 3.73 -0.35
CA ALA A 240 -21.97 2.61 -0.64
C ALA A 240 -22.47 2.58 -2.09
N ALA A 241 -22.83 3.75 -2.63
CA ALA A 241 -23.39 3.85 -3.98
C ALA A 241 -22.38 3.53 -5.10
N ILE A 242 -21.07 3.56 -4.80
CA ILE A 242 -20.01 3.43 -5.81
C ILE A 242 -19.06 2.26 -5.56
N ARG A 243 -19.23 1.46 -4.48
CA ARG A 243 -18.42 0.25 -4.26
C ARG A 243 -19.01 -1.02 -4.89
N GLY A 244 -20.18 -0.93 -5.52
CA GLY A 244 -20.79 -1.98 -6.32
C GLY A 244 -22.33 -1.99 -6.22
N PRO A 245 -23.00 -2.98 -6.81
CA PRO A 245 -24.45 -2.98 -7.00
C PRO A 245 -25.26 -3.04 -5.70
N ASN A 246 -24.68 -3.53 -4.60
CA ASN A 246 -25.40 -3.71 -3.33
C ASN A 246 -24.85 -2.89 -2.16
N GLY A 247 -23.82 -2.08 -2.40
CA GLY A 247 -23.14 -1.32 -1.35
C GLY A 247 -22.29 -2.13 -0.37
N TYR A 248 -22.18 -3.45 -0.51
CA TYR A 248 -21.27 -4.31 0.26
C TYR A 248 -20.17 -4.96 -0.59
N ASN A 249 -19.97 -4.44 -1.80
CA ASN A 249 -19.01 -4.97 -2.76
C ASN A 249 -17.64 -4.29 -2.66
N GLY A 250 -16.64 -4.88 -3.32
CA GLY A 250 -15.23 -4.51 -3.21
C GLY A 250 -14.70 -3.41 -4.12
N HIS A 251 -15.48 -2.70 -4.92
CA HIS A 251 -14.89 -1.66 -5.78
C HIS A 251 -14.27 -0.53 -4.95
N ILE A 252 -13.03 -0.14 -5.31
CA ILE A 252 -12.33 1.00 -4.72
C ILE A 252 -12.38 2.16 -5.71
N ALA A 253 -12.88 3.31 -5.26
CA ALA A 253 -12.95 4.54 -6.04
C ALA A 253 -12.30 5.71 -5.28
N GLY A 254 -11.87 6.74 -6.01
CA GLY A 254 -11.20 7.91 -5.45
C GLY A 254 -9.90 8.24 -6.20
N GLN A 255 -9.01 9.00 -5.55
CA GLN A 255 -7.68 9.30 -6.10
C GLN A 255 -6.94 8.01 -6.50
N ILE A 256 -6.10 8.07 -7.53
CA ILE A 256 -5.45 6.89 -8.11
C ILE A 256 -4.51 6.25 -7.08
N ARG A 257 -3.78 7.06 -6.30
CA ARG A 257 -2.99 6.56 -5.16
C ARG A 257 -3.84 5.94 -4.05
N ALA A 258 -5.08 6.40 -3.86
CA ALA A 258 -5.98 5.79 -2.88
C ALA A 258 -6.42 4.39 -3.33
N GLN A 259 -6.71 4.25 -4.63
CA GLN A 259 -6.93 2.96 -5.26
C GLN A 259 -5.72 2.03 -5.09
N ALA A 260 -4.50 2.53 -5.31
CA ALA A 260 -3.27 1.77 -5.16
C ALA A 260 -3.08 1.24 -3.72
N TRP A 261 -3.06 2.14 -2.73
CA TRP A 261 -2.69 1.76 -1.36
C TRP A 261 -3.78 1.00 -0.62
N MET A 262 -5.05 1.33 -0.82
CA MET A 262 -6.14 0.52 -0.26
C MET A 262 -6.18 -0.88 -0.88
N PHE A 263 -5.87 -1.02 -2.18
CA PHE A 263 -5.78 -2.33 -2.82
C PHE A 263 -4.59 -3.13 -2.29
N ARG A 264 -3.40 -2.53 -2.15
CA ARG A 264 -2.24 -3.16 -1.50
C ARG A 264 -2.61 -3.66 -0.10
N ASN A 265 -3.16 -2.82 0.76
CA ASN A 265 -3.48 -3.18 2.14
C ASN A 265 -4.55 -4.28 2.21
N ARG A 266 -5.53 -4.25 1.29
CA ARG A 266 -6.53 -5.31 1.18
C ARG A 266 -5.94 -6.64 0.73
N MET A 267 -5.07 -6.64 -0.27
CA MET A 267 -4.37 -7.86 -0.72
C MET A 267 -3.47 -8.43 0.36
N ASN A 268 -2.76 -7.57 1.10
CA ASN A 268 -1.94 -7.96 2.25
C ASN A 268 -2.79 -8.70 3.29
N ALA A 269 -3.95 -8.14 3.66
CA ALA A 269 -4.88 -8.77 4.59
C ALA A 269 -5.48 -10.08 4.05
N ALA A 270 -5.86 -10.14 2.77
CA ALA A 270 -6.35 -11.35 2.12
C ALA A 270 -5.29 -12.46 2.10
N PHE A 271 -4.05 -12.11 1.73
CA PHE A 271 -2.97 -13.08 1.56
C PHE A 271 -2.52 -13.69 2.90
N LEU A 272 -2.29 -12.84 3.91
CA LEU A 272 -1.75 -13.28 5.20
C LEU A 272 -2.79 -13.69 6.24
N SER A 273 -4.08 -13.37 6.06
CA SER A 273 -5.09 -13.92 6.98
C SER A 273 -5.02 -15.46 6.98
N PRO A 274 -5.12 -16.13 8.14
CA PRO A 274 -4.97 -17.58 8.21
C PRO A 274 -6.00 -18.31 7.34
N ASP A 275 -5.56 -19.40 6.70
CA ASP A 275 -6.41 -20.21 5.84
C ASP A 275 -7.65 -20.74 6.58
N GLY A 276 -8.80 -20.74 5.89
CA GLY A 276 -10.07 -21.20 6.45
C GLY A 276 -10.74 -20.23 7.44
N THR A 277 -10.16 -19.06 7.70
CA THR A 277 -10.82 -18.00 8.48
C THR A 277 -11.84 -17.24 7.64
N ASP A 278 -12.90 -16.76 8.28
CA ASP A 278 -13.92 -15.94 7.61
C ASP A 278 -13.30 -14.64 7.05
N GLU A 279 -12.35 -14.07 7.78
CA GLU A 279 -11.65 -12.84 7.41
C GLU A 279 -10.86 -13.01 6.11
N LYS A 280 -10.17 -14.14 5.92
CA LYS A 280 -9.49 -14.45 4.65
C LYS A 280 -10.48 -14.47 3.49
N THR A 281 -11.54 -15.28 3.61
CA THR A 281 -12.58 -15.41 2.57
C THR A 281 -13.25 -14.06 2.27
N TYR A 282 -13.46 -13.23 3.29
CA TYR A 282 -14.02 -11.89 3.12
C TYR A 282 -13.09 -10.98 2.32
N PHE A 283 -11.80 -10.92 2.65
CA PHE A 283 -10.87 -10.04 1.94
C PHE A 283 -10.56 -10.54 0.52
N GLU A 284 -10.43 -11.84 0.29
CA GLU A 284 -10.27 -12.42 -1.05
C GLU A 284 -11.45 -12.04 -1.96
N LEU A 285 -12.69 -12.16 -1.45
CA LEU A 285 -13.88 -11.72 -2.18
C LEU A 285 -13.81 -10.23 -2.54
N LEU A 286 -13.38 -9.36 -1.61
CA LEU A 286 -13.26 -7.93 -1.90
C LEU A 286 -12.11 -7.60 -2.87
N VAL A 287 -11.05 -8.42 -2.93
CA VAL A 287 -9.99 -8.28 -3.93
C VAL A 287 -10.54 -8.61 -5.31
N ASP A 288 -11.18 -9.78 -5.46
CA ASP A 288 -11.76 -10.23 -6.73
C ASP A 288 -12.77 -9.24 -7.30
N GLU A 289 -13.65 -8.71 -6.44
CA GLU A 289 -14.63 -7.72 -6.85
C GLU A 289 -14.04 -6.37 -7.24
N CYS A 290 -12.93 -5.97 -6.60
CA CYS A 290 -12.21 -4.76 -6.98
C CYS A 290 -11.63 -4.89 -8.38
N ILE A 291 -11.00 -6.04 -8.66
CA ILE A 291 -10.42 -6.36 -9.96
C ILE A 291 -11.52 -6.40 -11.02
N ALA A 292 -12.60 -7.16 -10.77
CA ALA A 292 -13.75 -7.26 -11.66
C ALA A 292 -14.35 -5.88 -11.98
N ALA A 293 -14.45 -5.00 -10.97
CA ALA A 293 -14.97 -3.66 -11.18
C ALA A 293 -14.04 -2.75 -12.00
N TRP A 294 -12.71 -2.84 -11.83
CA TRP A 294 -11.79 -2.05 -12.66
C TRP A 294 -11.73 -2.56 -14.11
N GLU A 295 -11.70 -3.89 -14.31
CA GLU A 295 -11.82 -4.50 -15.65
C GLU A 295 -13.14 -4.10 -16.30
N GLY A 296 -14.23 -4.19 -15.53
CA GLY A 296 -15.56 -3.75 -15.89
C GLY A 296 -15.57 -2.29 -16.28
N ARG A 297 -15.06 -1.35 -15.46
CA ARG A 297 -14.97 0.09 -15.78
C ARG A 297 -14.32 0.37 -17.13
N MET A 298 -13.31 -0.41 -17.51
CA MET A 298 -12.51 -0.25 -18.73
C MET A 298 -13.00 -1.06 -19.94
N ALA A 299 -14.03 -1.89 -19.79
CA ALA A 299 -14.51 -2.84 -20.79
C ALA A 299 -13.41 -3.84 -21.23
N LEU A 300 -12.56 -4.26 -20.29
CA LEU A 300 -11.55 -5.28 -20.58
C LEU A 300 -12.22 -6.65 -20.71
N THR A 301 -11.78 -7.40 -21.70
CA THR A 301 -12.27 -8.75 -22.04
C THR A 301 -11.14 -9.77 -21.94
N GLY A 302 -11.48 -11.06 -21.90
CA GLY A 302 -10.56 -12.18 -21.77
C GLY A 302 -10.14 -12.50 -20.33
N SER A 303 -10.71 -11.83 -19.33
CA SER A 303 -10.42 -12.09 -17.91
C SER A 303 -11.36 -13.15 -17.31
N SER A 304 -10.99 -13.69 -16.14
CA SER A 304 -11.87 -14.59 -15.37
C SER A 304 -13.12 -13.91 -14.80
N PHE A 305 -13.17 -12.57 -14.80
CA PHE A 305 -14.29 -11.80 -14.26
C PHE A 305 -15.20 -11.20 -15.32
N GLU A 306 -14.83 -11.26 -16.61
CA GLU A 306 -15.63 -10.74 -17.71
C GLU A 306 -17.08 -11.27 -17.63
N GLY A 307 -18.05 -10.34 -17.68
CA GLY A 307 -19.47 -10.65 -17.66
C GLY A 307 -20.04 -11.06 -16.30
N ASN A 308 -19.22 -11.15 -15.23
CA ASN A 308 -19.76 -11.36 -13.89
C ASN A 308 -20.54 -10.12 -13.39
N THR A 309 -21.27 -10.25 -12.29
CA THR A 309 -22.12 -9.18 -11.75
C THR A 309 -21.35 -7.89 -11.44
N MET A 310 -20.14 -7.97 -10.90
CA MET A 310 -19.33 -6.79 -10.57
C MET A 310 -18.75 -6.12 -11.81
N TRP A 311 -18.26 -6.91 -12.76
CA TRP A 311 -17.79 -6.45 -14.05
C TRP A 311 -18.91 -5.73 -14.80
N GLY A 312 -20.08 -6.36 -14.92
CA GLY A 312 -21.23 -5.79 -15.64
C GLY A 312 -21.83 -4.56 -14.95
N TRP A 313 -21.82 -4.53 -13.62
CA TRP A 313 -22.16 -3.31 -12.88
C TRP A 313 -21.18 -2.19 -13.20
N ALA A 314 -19.88 -2.44 -13.16
CA ALA A 314 -18.88 -1.38 -13.41
C ALA A 314 -18.86 -0.95 -14.88
N ASP A 315 -19.16 -1.86 -15.81
CA ASP A 315 -19.29 -1.61 -17.24
C ASP A 315 -20.37 -0.55 -17.57
N THR A 316 -21.32 -0.36 -16.66
CA THR A 316 -22.40 0.62 -16.78
C THR A 316 -22.27 1.76 -15.78
N ALA A 317 -22.17 1.47 -14.48
CA ALA A 317 -22.21 2.45 -13.40
C ALA A 317 -20.87 3.15 -13.15
N ALA A 318 -19.74 2.46 -13.33
CA ALA A 318 -18.42 3.03 -13.10
C ALA A 318 -17.78 3.59 -14.39
N ALA A 319 -18.15 3.05 -15.55
CA ALA A 319 -17.67 3.46 -16.87
C ALA A 319 -17.71 4.98 -17.16
N PRO A 320 -18.73 5.75 -16.72
CA PRO A 320 -18.77 7.20 -16.95
C PRO A 320 -17.57 7.95 -16.35
N SER A 321 -16.94 7.42 -15.29
CA SER A 321 -15.73 8.02 -14.67
C SER A 321 -14.45 7.89 -15.51
N LEU A 322 -14.52 7.26 -16.69
CA LEU A 322 -13.43 7.15 -17.66
C LEU A 322 -13.89 7.51 -19.09
N THR A 323 -15.15 7.92 -19.27
CA THR A 323 -15.72 8.14 -20.60
C THR A 323 -15.71 9.61 -20.95
N ILE A 324 -15.05 9.97 -22.06
CA ILE A 324 -15.05 11.32 -22.61
C ILE A 324 -15.72 11.29 -23.97
N ASN A 325 -16.81 12.04 -24.13
CA ASN A 325 -17.54 12.17 -25.40
C ASN A 325 -17.86 10.82 -26.08
N GLY A 326 -18.22 9.82 -25.27
CA GLY A 326 -18.54 8.46 -25.73
C GLY A 326 -17.34 7.54 -25.95
N LEU A 327 -16.10 8.05 -25.86
CA LEU A 327 -14.88 7.23 -25.87
C LEU A 327 -14.55 6.78 -24.45
N ARG A 328 -14.72 5.49 -24.21
CA ARG A 328 -14.58 4.89 -22.88
C ARG A 328 -13.17 4.39 -22.55
N THR A 329 -12.45 3.88 -23.56
CA THR A 329 -11.09 3.39 -23.38
C THR A 329 -10.12 4.47 -23.84
N PRO A 330 -9.34 5.07 -22.92
CA PRO A 330 -8.39 6.12 -23.29
C PRO A 330 -7.35 5.56 -24.27
N PRO A 331 -7.07 6.23 -25.41
CA PRO A 331 -6.13 5.71 -26.41
C PRO A 331 -4.73 5.45 -25.86
N LEU A 332 -4.30 6.30 -24.93
CA LEU A 332 -3.01 6.21 -24.24
C LEU A 332 -3.11 5.51 -22.89
N ARG A 333 -4.26 4.90 -22.57
CA ARG A 333 -4.48 4.06 -21.39
C ARG A 333 -4.30 4.76 -20.02
N HIS A 334 -4.66 6.04 -19.96
CA HIS A 334 -4.79 6.75 -18.69
C HIS A 334 -5.78 6.04 -17.75
N TRP A 335 -5.56 6.15 -16.44
CA TRP A 335 -6.48 5.56 -15.44
C TRP A 335 -7.66 6.48 -15.09
N THR A 336 -7.61 7.73 -15.56
CA THR A 336 -8.55 8.80 -15.24
C THR A 336 -8.86 9.68 -16.47
N THR A 337 -9.90 10.49 -16.36
CA THR A 337 -10.18 11.60 -17.27
C THR A 337 -9.31 12.84 -16.98
N GLY A 338 -8.60 12.86 -15.84
CA GLY A 338 -7.80 14.00 -15.39
C GLY A 338 -8.61 15.02 -14.59
N GLU A 339 -7.91 16.01 -14.04
CA GLU A 339 -8.45 17.12 -13.26
C GLU A 339 -7.88 18.48 -13.72
N THR A 340 -8.74 19.49 -13.84
CA THR A 340 -8.36 20.85 -14.28
C THR A 340 -7.35 21.48 -13.33
N GLY A 341 -7.50 21.20 -12.03
CA GLY A 341 -6.57 21.65 -10.99
C GLY A 341 -5.17 21.05 -11.09
N PHE A 342 -4.98 20.02 -11.93
CA PHE A 342 -3.68 19.42 -12.20
C PHE A 342 -2.99 20.00 -13.43
N VAL A 343 -3.66 20.87 -14.20
CA VAL A 343 -3.03 21.63 -15.27
C VAL A 343 -2.22 22.77 -14.65
N GLN A 344 -0.92 22.52 -14.49
CA GLN A 344 0.03 23.42 -13.87
C GLN A 344 1.36 23.37 -14.63
N GLU A 345 2.20 24.38 -14.42
CA GLU A 345 3.56 24.40 -14.98
C GLU A 345 4.28 23.07 -14.71
N PRO A 346 4.94 22.48 -15.73
CA PRO A 346 5.29 23.08 -17.03
C PRO A 346 4.30 22.80 -18.18
N MET A 347 3.03 22.48 -17.91
CA MET A 347 2.04 22.27 -18.98
C MET A 347 1.57 23.57 -19.65
N ASP A 348 1.24 23.49 -20.94
CA ASP A 348 0.57 24.57 -21.66
C ASP A 348 -0.95 24.48 -21.47
N ALA A 349 -1.51 25.38 -20.66
CA ALA A 349 -2.95 25.46 -20.39
C ALA A 349 -3.79 25.88 -21.62
N ALA A 350 -3.17 26.34 -22.72
CA ALA A 350 -3.88 26.55 -23.99
C ALA A 350 -4.06 25.24 -24.79
N VAL A 351 -3.29 24.20 -24.45
CA VAL A 351 -3.31 22.89 -25.11
C VAL A 351 -3.98 21.84 -24.24
N VAL A 352 -3.73 21.87 -22.92
CA VAL A 352 -4.17 20.85 -21.95
C VAL A 352 -5.39 21.34 -21.16
N ALA A 353 -6.50 20.61 -21.25
CA ALA A 353 -7.72 20.91 -20.51
C ALA A 353 -7.72 20.25 -19.12
N GLU A 354 -7.24 19.01 -19.04
CA GLU A 354 -7.25 18.18 -17.84
C GLU A 354 -5.95 17.37 -17.80
N ALA A 355 -5.39 17.16 -16.60
CA ALA A 355 -4.14 16.44 -16.39
C ALA A 355 -4.26 15.39 -15.26
N SER A 356 -3.31 14.47 -15.19
CA SER A 356 -3.19 13.43 -14.17
C SER A 356 -1.80 13.46 -13.51
N SER A 357 -1.58 12.57 -12.56
CA SER A 357 -0.30 12.32 -11.88
C SER A 357 0.27 10.97 -12.34
N PRO A 358 1.33 10.91 -13.18
CA PRO A 358 1.87 9.64 -13.66
C PRO A 358 2.48 8.81 -12.51
N TRP A 359 2.96 9.45 -11.45
CA TRP A 359 3.47 8.76 -10.26
C TRP A 359 2.36 8.03 -9.46
N GLU A 360 1.13 8.56 -9.43
CA GLU A 360 0.00 7.85 -8.80
C GLU A 360 -0.42 6.64 -9.64
N GLU A 361 -0.43 6.79 -10.96
CA GLU A 361 -0.66 5.71 -11.91
C GLU A 361 0.40 4.61 -11.77
N ASN A 362 1.66 4.97 -11.53
CA ASN A 362 2.74 4.04 -11.25
C ASN A 362 2.58 3.31 -9.90
N PHE A 363 2.05 3.95 -8.85
CA PHE A 363 1.68 3.25 -7.60
C PHE A 363 0.61 2.19 -7.82
N LEU A 364 -0.40 2.53 -8.63
CA LEU A 364 -1.47 1.60 -8.94
C LEU A 364 -0.98 0.45 -9.82
N LEU A 365 -0.15 0.73 -10.82
CA LEU A 365 0.48 -0.30 -11.65
C LEU A 365 1.32 -1.25 -10.80
N TRP A 366 2.13 -0.71 -9.88
CA TRP A 366 2.88 -1.53 -8.93
C TRP A 366 1.95 -2.42 -8.09
N SER A 367 0.84 -1.86 -7.58
CA SER A 367 -0.12 -2.61 -6.75
C SER A 367 -0.81 -3.72 -7.55
N LEU A 368 -1.20 -3.46 -8.81
CA LEU A 368 -1.78 -4.47 -9.69
C LEU A 368 -0.79 -5.59 -10.00
N ALA A 369 0.46 -5.25 -10.29
CA ALA A 369 1.52 -6.23 -10.53
C ALA A 369 1.83 -7.04 -9.26
N ARG A 370 1.78 -6.42 -8.08
CA ARG A 370 1.88 -7.13 -6.80
C ARG A 370 0.74 -8.13 -6.59
N GLY A 371 -0.47 -7.78 -7.01
CA GLY A 371 -1.61 -8.70 -6.99
C GLY A 371 -1.39 -9.96 -7.85
N LYS A 372 -0.70 -9.81 -9.00
CA LYS A 372 -0.34 -10.93 -9.88
C LYS A 372 0.65 -11.88 -9.20
N GLU A 373 1.65 -11.35 -8.49
CA GLU A 373 2.61 -12.13 -7.69
C GLU A 373 1.92 -12.89 -6.54
N PHE A 374 0.90 -12.30 -5.91
CA PHE A 374 0.08 -13.02 -4.93
C PHE A 374 -0.90 -14.04 -5.53
N GLY A 375 -0.97 -14.15 -6.85
CA GLY A 375 -1.86 -15.09 -7.55
C GLY A 375 -3.29 -14.57 -7.77
N TYR A 376 -3.57 -13.30 -7.48
CA TYR A 376 -4.86 -12.69 -7.82
C TYR A 376 -4.96 -12.40 -9.32
N ALA A 377 -6.19 -12.40 -9.85
CA ALA A 377 -6.44 -12.33 -11.29
C ALA A 377 -6.28 -10.91 -11.90
N THR A 378 -5.19 -10.20 -11.58
CA THR A 378 -4.90 -8.84 -12.10
C THR A 378 -4.23 -8.83 -13.47
N ASN A 379 -3.96 -9.99 -14.08
CA ASN A 379 -3.20 -10.12 -15.34
C ASN A 379 -3.71 -9.21 -16.46
N THR A 380 -5.03 -9.18 -16.70
CA THR A 380 -5.65 -8.35 -17.74
C THR A 380 -5.38 -6.86 -17.49
N LEU A 381 -5.54 -6.42 -16.25
CA LEU A 381 -5.28 -5.03 -15.84
C LEU A 381 -3.81 -4.68 -15.98
N VAL A 382 -2.90 -5.55 -15.55
CA VAL A 382 -1.45 -5.35 -15.67
C VAL A 382 -1.05 -5.22 -17.13
N THR A 383 -1.42 -6.18 -17.98
CA THR A 383 -1.07 -6.15 -19.41
C THR A 383 -1.68 -4.94 -20.12
N TRP A 384 -2.91 -4.53 -19.76
CA TRP A 384 -3.49 -3.33 -20.30
C TRP A 384 -2.76 -2.07 -19.83
N PHE A 385 -2.59 -1.90 -18.52
CA PHE A 385 -2.14 -0.65 -17.93
C PHE A 385 -0.61 -0.44 -18.02
N ALA A 386 0.18 -1.52 -18.00
CA ALA A 386 1.63 -1.45 -18.12
C ALA A 386 2.08 -0.70 -19.39
N GLN A 387 1.31 -0.81 -20.47
CA GLN A 387 1.59 -0.10 -21.72
C GLN A 387 1.50 1.42 -21.57
N HIS A 388 0.78 1.96 -20.57
CA HIS A 388 0.82 3.39 -20.29
C HIS A 388 2.22 3.80 -19.83
N THR A 389 2.72 3.22 -18.74
CA THR A 389 4.04 3.53 -18.16
C THR A 389 5.20 3.15 -19.08
N ILE A 390 5.16 1.97 -19.72
CA ILE A 390 6.22 1.51 -20.64
C ILE A 390 6.38 2.49 -21.80
N ASN A 391 5.27 3.01 -22.34
CA ASN A 391 5.33 3.94 -23.45
C ASN A 391 5.73 5.37 -23.02
N GLN A 392 5.55 5.78 -21.76
CA GLN A 392 6.18 7.01 -21.28
C GLN A 392 7.72 6.98 -21.41
N VAL A 393 8.33 5.78 -21.45
CA VAL A 393 9.79 5.62 -21.57
C VAL A 393 10.22 5.27 -23.00
N ASN A 394 9.45 4.44 -23.71
CA ASN A 394 9.90 3.84 -24.97
C ASN A 394 9.53 4.63 -26.24
N GLN A 395 8.70 5.67 -26.12
CA GLN A 395 8.20 6.38 -27.30
C GLN A 395 9.27 7.33 -27.87
N GLY A 396 9.21 7.54 -29.19
CA GLY A 396 10.06 8.49 -29.90
C GLY A 396 9.24 9.62 -30.51
N GLY A 397 9.81 10.34 -31.48
CA GLY A 397 9.15 11.49 -32.10
C GLY A 397 9.33 12.75 -31.25
N ASN A 398 8.23 13.44 -30.95
CA ASN A 398 8.22 14.63 -30.09
C ASN A 398 8.14 14.29 -28.60
N TRP A 399 7.87 13.03 -28.25
CA TRP A 399 7.84 12.57 -26.86
C TRP A 399 9.25 12.46 -26.28
N ASP A 400 9.43 13.00 -25.08
CA ASP A 400 10.68 12.91 -24.32
C ASP A 400 10.53 11.87 -23.18
N PRO A 401 11.36 10.80 -23.14
CA PRO A 401 11.31 9.83 -22.06
C PRO A 401 11.56 10.41 -20.66
N TRP A 402 12.18 11.59 -20.55
CA TRP A 402 12.32 12.32 -19.28
C TRP A 402 10.96 12.76 -18.69
N PHE A 403 9.88 12.78 -19.47
CA PHE A 403 8.53 13.00 -18.93
C PHE A 403 8.05 11.89 -17.99
N SER A 404 8.66 10.70 -18.04
CA SER A 404 8.29 9.61 -17.13
C SER A 404 8.61 9.88 -15.64
N GLY A 405 9.23 11.02 -15.33
CA GLY A 405 9.54 11.51 -13.99
C GLY A 405 8.89 12.86 -13.71
N ALA A 406 7.99 13.32 -14.60
CA ALA A 406 7.24 14.55 -14.39
C ALA A 406 6.21 14.38 -13.27
N TYR A 407 5.93 15.48 -12.56
CA TYR A 407 4.92 15.49 -11.51
C TYR A 407 3.50 15.25 -12.05
N ARG A 408 3.23 15.68 -13.29
CA ARG A 408 1.92 15.67 -13.93
C ARG A 408 2.03 15.26 -15.39
N ILE A 409 0.96 14.70 -15.94
CA ILE A 409 0.84 14.29 -17.34
C ILE A 409 -0.46 14.83 -17.97
N PRO A 410 -0.41 15.43 -19.18
CA PRO A 410 -1.61 15.82 -19.92
C PRO A 410 -2.55 14.63 -20.19
N VAL A 411 -3.87 14.87 -20.14
CA VAL A 411 -4.89 13.83 -20.42
C VAL A 411 -5.85 14.27 -21.51
N GLN A 412 -6.44 15.47 -21.39
CA GLN A 412 -7.41 16.00 -22.34
C GLN A 412 -6.92 17.25 -23.07
N GLN A 413 -7.36 17.42 -24.31
CA GLN A 413 -7.07 18.56 -25.16
C GLN A 413 -8.10 19.68 -24.97
N VAL A 414 -7.66 20.94 -24.99
CA VAL A 414 -8.55 22.11 -25.02
C VAL A 414 -9.32 22.22 -26.34
N SER A 415 -8.68 21.81 -27.45
CA SER A 415 -9.19 22.03 -28.81
C SER A 415 -10.55 21.38 -29.07
N ASP A 416 -10.78 20.19 -28.51
CA ASP A 416 -11.99 19.40 -28.74
C ASP A 416 -12.55 18.75 -27.46
N GLY A 417 -11.85 18.87 -26.32
CA GLY A 417 -12.23 18.24 -25.06
C GLY A 417 -12.09 16.71 -25.06
N PHE A 418 -11.35 16.12 -26.00
CA PHE A 418 -11.07 14.68 -26.05
C PHE A 418 -9.72 14.34 -25.43
N TYR A 419 -9.52 13.05 -25.15
CA TYR A 419 -8.20 12.51 -24.81
C TYR A 419 -7.15 12.87 -25.88
N PHE A 420 -5.91 13.08 -25.46
CA PHE A 420 -4.79 12.95 -26.39
C PHE A 420 -4.75 11.53 -26.96
N THR A 421 -4.60 11.39 -28.27
CA THR A 421 -4.68 10.10 -28.96
C THR A 421 -3.32 9.49 -29.28
N THR A 422 -2.25 10.28 -29.28
CA THR A 422 -0.88 9.86 -29.57
C THR A 422 0.12 10.52 -28.62
N TRP A 423 1.26 9.89 -28.37
CA TRP A 423 2.33 10.45 -27.55
C TRP A 423 2.93 11.74 -28.14
N ASP A 424 3.02 11.83 -29.48
CA ASP A 424 3.45 13.07 -30.16
C ASP A 424 2.50 14.24 -29.90
N ALA A 425 1.18 14.00 -29.90
CA ALA A 425 0.21 15.03 -29.56
C ALA A 425 0.27 15.37 -28.08
N LEU A 426 0.38 14.37 -27.20
CA LEU A 426 0.48 14.57 -25.75
C LEU A 426 1.73 15.40 -25.39
N ALA A 427 2.85 15.18 -26.08
CA ALA A 427 4.09 15.95 -25.90
C ALA A 427 3.89 17.47 -26.09
N THR A 428 2.98 17.88 -26.98
CA THR A 428 2.67 19.30 -27.19
C THR A 428 2.00 19.97 -25.99
N GLY A 429 1.46 19.17 -25.06
CA GLY A 429 0.91 19.66 -23.79
C GLY A 429 1.97 20.11 -22.80
N TYR A 430 3.25 19.78 -23.01
CA TYR A 430 4.36 20.27 -22.21
C TYR A 430 5.03 21.48 -22.88
N GLN A 431 5.32 22.50 -22.10
CA GLN A 431 6.17 23.60 -22.52
C GLN A 431 7.63 23.13 -22.64
N ALA A 432 8.44 23.88 -23.38
CA ALA A 432 9.88 23.61 -23.47
C ALA A 432 10.54 23.76 -22.08
N GLY A 433 11.38 22.79 -21.72
CA GLY A 433 12.06 22.76 -20.43
C GLY A 433 13.21 21.75 -20.41
N ASP A 434 14.03 21.81 -19.37
CA ASP A 434 15.12 20.85 -19.14
C ASP A 434 14.63 19.71 -18.24
N TYR A 435 13.87 18.79 -18.84
CA TYR A 435 13.27 17.67 -18.13
C TYR A 435 14.31 16.65 -17.65
N GLU A 436 15.46 16.56 -18.31
CA GLU A 436 16.59 15.76 -17.84
C GLU A 436 17.16 16.33 -16.54
N ALA A 437 17.36 17.65 -16.44
CA ALA A 437 17.80 18.28 -15.21
C ALA A 437 16.79 18.10 -14.07
N SER A 438 15.49 18.26 -14.35
CA SER A 438 14.43 17.99 -13.36
C SER A 438 14.46 16.54 -12.89
N TRP A 439 14.58 15.58 -13.80
CA TRP A 439 14.71 14.16 -13.47
C TRP A 439 15.92 13.89 -12.58
N ASN A 440 17.08 14.44 -12.95
CA ASN A 440 18.34 14.25 -12.22
C ASN A 440 18.31 14.89 -10.82
N ASN A 441 17.50 15.93 -10.63
CA ASN A 441 17.25 16.49 -9.30
C ASN A 441 16.34 15.58 -8.45
N ASP A 442 15.33 14.97 -9.05
CA ASP A 442 14.37 14.14 -8.32
C ASP A 442 14.95 12.79 -7.87
N ILE A 443 15.96 12.24 -8.55
CA ILE A 443 16.69 11.05 -8.09
C ILE A 443 17.58 11.31 -6.85
N LEU A 444 17.58 12.52 -6.31
CA LEU A 444 18.20 12.82 -5.01
C LEU A 444 17.26 12.57 -3.84
N GLU A 445 15.95 12.40 -4.08
CA GLU A 445 14.92 12.25 -3.05
C GLU A 445 14.43 10.78 -2.96
N SER A 446 14.98 10.02 -2.00
CA SER A 446 14.60 8.62 -1.79
C SER A 446 13.19 8.40 -1.25
N GLU A 447 12.53 9.40 -0.64
CA GLU A 447 11.21 9.23 -0.04
C GLU A 447 10.06 9.31 -1.03
N GLY A 448 10.21 10.03 -2.14
CA GLY A 448 9.15 10.16 -3.14
C GLY A 448 9.58 10.68 -4.52
N GLY A 449 10.86 10.66 -4.88
CA GLY A 449 11.32 11.09 -6.20
C GLY A 449 10.60 10.33 -7.33
N PHE A 450 9.91 11.05 -8.23
CA PHE A 450 9.07 10.44 -9.28
C PHE A 450 9.82 9.45 -10.18
N PRO A 451 11.08 9.69 -10.57
CA PRO A 451 11.90 8.69 -11.26
C PRO A 451 12.01 7.33 -10.54
N PHE A 452 12.08 7.32 -9.21
CA PHE A 452 12.16 6.08 -8.43
C PHE A 452 10.83 5.35 -8.39
N ILE A 453 9.72 6.08 -8.40
CA ILE A 453 8.38 5.51 -8.51
C ILE A 453 8.22 4.84 -9.89
N THR A 454 8.70 5.49 -10.95
CA THR A 454 8.74 4.92 -12.31
C THR A 454 9.66 3.71 -12.39
N LEU A 455 10.84 3.76 -11.77
CA LEU A 455 11.76 2.61 -11.65
C LEU A 455 11.04 1.40 -11.03
N ALA A 456 10.36 1.60 -9.91
CA ALA A 456 9.62 0.55 -9.22
C ALA A 456 8.51 -0.04 -10.09
N ALA A 457 7.70 0.80 -10.74
CA ALA A 457 6.60 0.35 -11.59
C ALA A 457 7.10 -0.43 -12.81
N VAL A 458 8.08 0.11 -13.54
CA VAL A 458 8.68 -0.55 -14.72
C VAL A 458 9.39 -1.85 -14.33
N GLY A 459 10.03 -1.90 -13.16
CA GLY A 459 10.63 -3.12 -12.63
C GLY A 459 9.63 -4.27 -12.49
N MET A 460 8.42 -3.99 -12.02
CA MET A 460 7.36 -4.99 -11.86
C MET A 460 6.77 -5.48 -13.18
N VAL A 461 6.86 -4.71 -14.26
CA VAL A 461 6.22 -5.01 -15.56
C VAL A 461 7.22 -5.18 -16.70
N ALA A 462 8.50 -5.41 -16.40
CA ALA A 462 9.54 -5.56 -17.41
C ALA A 462 9.32 -6.75 -18.36
N ASN A 463 8.51 -7.73 -17.97
CA ASN A 463 8.11 -8.87 -18.80
C ASN A 463 6.98 -8.55 -19.80
N GLU A 464 6.28 -7.43 -19.64
CA GLU A 464 5.26 -7.00 -20.60
C GLU A 464 5.92 -6.51 -21.90
N PRO A 465 5.20 -6.48 -23.04
CA PRO A 465 5.76 -6.02 -24.31
C PRO A 465 6.41 -4.63 -24.21
N GLY A 466 7.69 -4.54 -24.59
CA GLY A 466 8.51 -3.32 -24.46
C GLY A 466 9.08 -3.07 -23.05
N GLY A 467 8.66 -3.83 -22.04
CA GLY A 467 9.07 -3.65 -20.64
C GLY A 467 10.58 -3.71 -20.42
N THR A 468 11.28 -4.68 -21.03
CA THR A 468 12.74 -4.80 -20.93
C THR A 468 13.47 -3.55 -21.41
N ALA A 469 13.00 -2.92 -22.51
CA ALA A 469 13.61 -1.70 -23.02
C ALA A 469 13.40 -0.52 -22.06
N ALA A 470 12.18 -0.39 -21.53
CA ALA A 470 11.85 0.65 -20.55
C ALA A 470 12.67 0.47 -19.26
N TRP A 471 12.76 -0.77 -18.76
CA TRP A 471 13.57 -1.11 -17.59
C TRP A 471 15.03 -0.72 -17.80
N ASN A 472 15.62 -1.12 -18.92
CA ASN A 472 17.02 -0.80 -19.22
C ASN A 472 17.26 0.72 -19.28
N TRP A 473 16.32 1.49 -19.82
CA TRP A 473 16.44 2.94 -19.88
C TRP A 473 16.38 3.59 -18.48
N VAL A 474 15.37 3.23 -17.67
CA VAL A 474 15.16 3.84 -16.34
C VAL A 474 16.24 3.40 -15.35
N SER A 475 16.53 2.10 -15.27
CA SER A 475 17.50 1.53 -14.33
C SER A 475 18.93 2.06 -14.56
N ALA A 476 19.33 2.25 -15.83
CA ALA A 476 20.64 2.83 -16.16
C ALA A 476 20.83 4.26 -15.61
N ARG A 477 19.74 4.96 -15.29
CA ARG A 477 19.73 6.36 -14.84
C ARG A 477 19.40 6.51 -13.35
N ALA A 478 18.50 5.69 -12.82
CA ALA A 478 17.98 5.85 -11.47
C ALA A 478 18.48 4.77 -10.48
N LEU A 479 18.67 3.52 -10.89
CA LEU A 479 18.90 2.41 -9.95
C LEU A 479 20.17 2.58 -9.12
N ASN A 480 21.20 3.23 -9.67
CA ASN A 480 22.49 3.45 -9.00
C ASN A 480 22.61 4.84 -8.35
N ALA A 481 21.52 5.59 -8.24
CA ALA A 481 21.52 6.88 -7.56
C ALA A 481 21.93 6.72 -6.08
N ALA A 482 22.74 7.66 -5.59
CA ALA A 482 23.28 7.60 -4.22
C ALA A 482 22.19 7.55 -3.14
N ALA A 483 21.02 8.15 -3.40
CA ALA A 483 19.87 8.13 -2.48
C ALA A 483 19.37 6.69 -2.21
N LEU A 484 19.35 5.83 -3.24
CA LEU A 484 18.92 4.43 -3.08
C LEU A 484 19.95 3.54 -2.38
N LEU A 485 21.20 4.00 -2.20
CA LEU A 485 22.18 3.30 -1.36
C LEU A 485 21.90 3.50 0.14
N GLN A 486 21.13 4.52 0.51
CA GLN A 486 20.77 4.79 1.91
C GLN A 486 19.34 4.34 2.22
N ASN A 487 18.45 4.44 1.23
CA ASN A 487 17.07 3.98 1.35
C ASN A 487 16.62 3.30 0.03
N PRO A 488 16.75 1.97 -0.08
CA PRO A 488 16.44 1.22 -1.29
C PRO A 488 14.94 0.87 -1.44
N LYS A 489 14.02 1.59 -0.78
CA LYS A 489 12.58 1.25 -0.79
C LYS A 489 11.91 1.26 -2.17
N TRP A 490 12.52 1.93 -3.14
CA TRP A 490 12.08 1.96 -4.54
C TRP A 490 12.98 1.13 -5.49
N ALA A 491 14.05 0.52 -4.98
CA ALA A 491 14.98 -0.28 -5.79
C ALA A 491 14.40 -1.67 -6.06
N LEU A 492 13.32 -1.74 -6.85
CA LEU A 492 12.67 -2.98 -7.25
C LEU A 492 13.18 -3.44 -8.61
N ALA A 493 13.70 -4.67 -8.66
CA ALA A 493 14.24 -5.29 -9.86
C ALA A 493 13.24 -6.28 -10.48
N PRO A 494 13.21 -6.43 -11.82
CA PRO A 494 12.44 -7.47 -12.49
C PRO A 494 12.77 -8.88 -11.99
N ARG A 495 11.74 -9.72 -11.83
CA ARG A 495 11.94 -11.15 -11.49
C ARG A 495 12.46 -11.97 -12.67
N SER A 496 12.08 -11.61 -13.90
CA SER A 496 12.27 -12.42 -15.11
C SER A 496 13.45 -12.00 -15.98
N LEU A 497 14.19 -10.96 -15.60
CA LEU A 497 15.46 -10.61 -16.25
C LEU A 497 16.55 -11.23 -15.39
N GLU A 498 16.96 -12.45 -15.76
CA GLU A 498 17.98 -13.25 -15.08
C GLU A 498 19.15 -12.38 -14.56
N ALA A 499 19.18 -12.13 -13.26
CA ALA A 499 20.47 -12.21 -12.59
C ALA A 499 20.81 -13.69 -12.64
N GLY A 500 21.91 -14.06 -13.31
CA GLY A 500 22.44 -15.42 -13.36
C GLY A 500 22.84 -15.92 -11.98
N VAL A 501 21.86 -16.15 -11.11
CA VAL A 501 22.00 -16.70 -9.77
C VAL A 501 21.37 -18.08 -9.83
N ASP A 502 22.22 -19.05 -10.13
CA ASP A 502 21.95 -20.44 -9.86
C ASP A 502 21.61 -20.53 -8.36
N PHE A 503 20.35 -20.85 -8.03
CA PHE A 503 19.93 -21.10 -6.65
C PHE A 503 20.46 -22.47 -6.19
N ALA A 504 21.77 -22.67 -6.32
CA ALA A 504 22.47 -23.69 -5.58
C ALA A 504 22.33 -23.30 -4.10
N LEU A 505 21.34 -23.91 -3.45
CA LEU A 505 21.28 -24.06 -2.01
C LEU A 505 22.71 -24.34 -1.55
N SER A 506 23.23 -23.56 -0.61
CA SER A 506 24.53 -23.88 -0.02
C SER A 506 24.48 -25.34 0.46
N PRO A 507 25.60 -26.09 0.40
CA PRO A 507 25.64 -27.46 0.90
C PRO A 507 25.07 -27.60 2.33
N ASP A 508 25.13 -26.52 3.12
CA ASP A 508 24.58 -26.43 4.47
C ASP A 508 23.03 -26.39 4.50
N ALA A 509 22.38 -25.81 3.48
CA ALA A 509 20.91 -25.80 3.36
C ALA A 509 20.35 -27.16 2.91
N ILE A 510 21.12 -27.95 2.14
CA ILE A 510 20.75 -29.32 1.74
C ILE A 510 20.76 -30.29 2.94
N LEU A 511 21.63 -30.03 3.93
CA LEU A 511 21.67 -30.79 5.19
C LEU A 511 20.50 -30.48 6.14
N ALA A 512 19.84 -29.34 6.00
CA ALA A 512 18.65 -29.00 6.80
C ALA A 512 17.38 -29.71 6.29
N GLN A 513 17.23 -29.89 4.98
CA GLN A 513 16.08 -30.59 4.39
C GLN A 513 16.08 -32.10 4.68
N THR A 514 17.25 -32.72 4.78
CA THR A 514 17.38 -34.16 5.07
C THR A 514 17.16 -34.51 6.56
N ASN A 515 17.31 -33.53 7.47
CA ASN A 515 17.05 -33.74 8.89
C ASN A 515 15.59 -33.52 9.31
N LEU A 516 14.77 -32.87 8.47
CA LEU A 516 13.33 -32.70 8.72
C LEU A 516 12.49 -33.92 8.33
N SER A 517 12.94 -34.74 7.38
CA SER A 517 12.22 -35.99 7.01
C SER A 517 12.42 -37.13 8.03
N GLY A 518 13.42 -37.05 8.91
CA GLY A 518 13.66 -38.02 9.98
C GLY A 518 12.90 -37.73 11.29
N ALA A 519 12.42 -36.50 11.49
CA ALA A 519 11.78 -36.08 12.74
C ALA A 519 10.24 -36.25 12.76
N VAL A 520 9.60 -36.51 11.61
CA VAL A 520 8.14 -36.73 11.51
C VAL A 520 7.74 -38.21 11.76
N ALA A 521 8.69 -39.07 12.14
CA ALA A 521 8.42 -40.47 12.45
C ALA A 521 8.27 -40.77 13.96
N ASN A 522 8.40 -39.80 14.87
CA ASN A 522 8.15 -39.99 16.30
C ASN A 522 7.77 -38.66 17.00
N ILE A 523 6.53 -38.22 16.84
CA ILE A 523 5.75 -37.48 17.86
C ILE A 523 4.30 -37.94 17.77
#